data_AF-A0A354GG31-F1
#
_entry.id   AF-A0A354GG31-F1
#
_cell.length_a   1.000
_cell.length_b   1.000
_cell.length_c   1.000
_cell.angle_alpha   90.00
_cell.angle_beta   90.00
_cell.angle_gamma   90.00
#
_symmetry.space_group_name_H-M   'P 1'
#
loop_
_entity.id
_entity.type
_entity.pdbx_description
1 polymer ?
#
loop_
_entity_poly.entity_id
_entity_poly.type
_entity_poly.pdbx_seq_one_letter_code
_entity_poly.pdbx_strand_id
1 'polypeptide(L)'
;MTYSEIKIKINEEVGFGSLFSITVLKGVVPFTFKEKWVKVRRNRFEVTRGKPTSIVGQRSASDFLTSFNLDYNSTGNLFETSLIGNEVTIKFKDPTCKIISFEAKNIILGNSFPITVKTEHTITNYEFVLLKLTAVELIPSSRPCTHLRVRVKANQVIKRVTRPTVINNNKTDFVEFDVLRSGQNINFICESEAGQRVSQRFDIPNRLVSQSLRTTVNNSPYGATVIVNLRNSFLLSFQYSIDGNNWQRSNIFSNLANGDYTLHVKDQYGCLLKKRLFIEALGVSNPEFFIPKSNSIRCVKRSEAGIKSDRRIDDNRFSYEDPVEIPYTEYHIYSKTDNEPIQYKTNYKNVSIKAITKNKQEITLYSERKTNNIGLKDSRDAFVFPLENGNTGIYFKTGLRYNFDTGQSIGDYELLGGLPEWGKIGTYIMVNNAWFEIKNVFPSDDKQAEILEIEASIVQSESIERVGVIYNRDTVNVYEFKTDMGLFLNDDYFVIAITANDPRVPTLDRKSGGEGKRGDLGGR
;
A
#
# COMPACT_ATOMS: atom_id res chain seq x y z
N MET A 1 -29.71 -14.09 -41.80
CA MET A 1 -30.66 -13.00 -41.48
C MET A 1 -30.40 -11.86 -42.42
N THR A 2 -31.45 -11.21 -42.91
CA THR A 2 -31.39 -10.06 -43.83
C THR A 2 -31.69 -8.79 -43.05
N TYR A 3 -30.82 -7.79 -43.16
CA TYR A 3 -30.92 -6.55 -42.38
C TYR A 3 -31.32 -5.34 -43.24
N SER A 4 -30.88 -5.34 -44.49
CA SER A 4 -31.37 -4.45 -45.53
C SER A 4 -31.47 -5.23 -46.82
N GLU A 5 -32.44 -4.91 -47.65
CA GLU A 5 -32.50 -5.42 -49.02
C GLU A 5 -32.79 -4.31 -50.01
N ILE A 6 -32.28 -4.50 -51.22
CA ILE A 6 -32.66 -3.74 -52.39
C ILE A 6 -33.09 -4.70 -53.49
N LYS A 7 -34.25 -4.42 -54.08
CA LYS A 7 -34.70 -5.03 -55.34
C LYS A 7 -34.58 -4.01 -56.44
N ILE A 8 -33.92 -4.37 -57.53
CA ILE A 8 -33.65 -3.51 -58.67
C ILE A 8 -34.21 -4.20 -59.91
N LYS A 9 -35.29 -3.67 -60.45
CA LYS A 9 -35.90 -4.14 -61.69
C LYS A 9 -35.42 -3.28 -62.85
N ILE A 10 -34.75 -3.91 -63.81
CA ILE A 10 -34.14 -3.22 -64.96
C ILE A 10 -35.08 -3.35 -66.16
N ASN A 11 -35.68 -2.23 -66.59
CA ASN A 11 -36.75 -2.22 -67.61
C ASN A 11 -36.24 -1.87 -69.02
N GLU A 12 -34.93 -1.79 -69.21
CA GLU A 12 -34.30 -1.57 -70.52
C GLU A 12 -32.93 -2.25 -70.62
N GLU A 13 -32.35 -2.27 -71.81
CA GLU A 13 -30.99 -2.74 -72.00
C GLU A 13 -29.98 -1.63 -71.71
N VAL A 14 -29.12 -1.87 -70.73
CA VAL A 14 -28.19 -0.86 -70.22
C VAL A 14 -27.02 -0.67 -71.20
N GLY A 15 -26.79 0.59 -71.59
CA GLY A 15 -25.75 0.98 -72.54
C GLY A 15 -24.35 1.07 -71.91
N PHE A 16 -23.32 1.09 -72.76
CA PHE A 16 -21.95 1.34 -72.31
C PHE A 16 -21.82 2.77 -71.76
N GLY A 17 -21.03 2.94 -70.69
CA GLY A 17 -20.88 4.21 -69.98
C GLY A 17 -21.87 4.39 -68.83
N SER A 18 -22.90 3.56 -68.73
CA SER A 18 -23.81 3.56 -67.57
C SER A 18 -23.10 3.14 -66.28
N LEU A 19 -23.53 3.72 -65.16
CA LEU A 19 -23.02 3.51 -63.82
C LEU A 19 -24.18 3.22 -62.88
N PHE A 20 -24.14 2.07 -62.21
CA PHE A 20 -25.02 1.76 -61.10
C PHE A 20 -24.27 2.01 -59.80
N SER A 21 -24.92 2.67 -58.85
CA SER A 21 -24.35 2.99 -57.54
C SER A 21 -25.35 2.67 -56.44
N ILE A 22 -24.96 1.85 -55.46
CA ILE A 22 -25.74 1.57 -54.24
C ILE A 22 -24.99 2.20 -53.06
N THR A 23 -25.62 3.14 -52.35
CA THR A 23 -25.03 3.79 -51.18
C THR A 23 -25.61 3.22 -49.88
N VAL A 24 -24.73 2.88 -48.95
CA VAL A 24 -25.03 2.20 -47.69
C VAL A 24 -24.35 2.91 -46.53
N LEU A 25 -25.06 3.15 -45.43
CA LEU A 25 -24.46 3.56 -44.16
C LEU A 25 -24.06 2.33 -43.36
N LYS A 26 -22.81 2.26 -42.93
CA LYS A 26 -22.37 1.34 -41.87
C LYS A 26 -22.21 2.15 -40.58
N GLY A 27 -23.19 2.08 -39.69
CA GLY A 27 -23.30 3.02 -38.57
C GLY A 27 -23.53 4.45 -39.07
N VAL A 28 -22.49 5.30 -39.01
CA VAL A 28 -22.51 6.69 -39.50
C VAL A 28 -21.65 6.92 -40.75
N VAL A 29 -20.93 5.90 -41.22
CA VAL A 29 -19.99 6.03 -42.34
C VAL A 29 -20.64 5.56 -43.64
N PRO A 30 -20.72 6.41 -44.69
CA PRO A 30 -21.28 6.01 -45.98
C PRO A 30 -20.26 5.24 -46.83
N PHE A 31 -20.72 4.18 -47.48
CA PHE A 31 -20.00 3.37 -48.45
C PHE A 31 -20.83 3.24 -49.73
N THR A 32 -20.18 3.28 -50.89
CA THR A 32 -20.87 3.16 -52.18
C THR A 32 -20.30 2.00 -52.99
N PHE A 33 -21.17 1.06 -53.37
CA PHE A 33 -20.89 0.00 -54.34
C PHE A 33 -21.17 0.53 -55.74
N LYS A 34 -20.25 0.36 -56.68
CA LYS A 34 -20.33 0.96 -58.01
C LYS A 34 -20.03 -0.09 -59.08
N GLU A 35 -20.79 -0.05 -60.16
CA GLU A 35 -20.62 -0.95 -61.30
C GLU A 35 -20.82 -0.16 -62.60
N LYS A 36 -19.79 -0.14 -63.46
CA LYS A 36 -19.79 0.64 -64.71
C LYS A 36 -19.83 -0.27 -65.93
N TRP A 37 -20.75 -0.01 -66.87
CA TRP A 37 -20.86 -0.77 -68.11
C TRP A 37 -19.74 -0.41 -69.09
N VAL A 38 -18.98 -1.42 -69.50
CA VAL A 38 -17.84 -1.31 -70.42
C VAL A 38 -17.93 -2.37 -71.52
N LYS A 39 -17.22 -2.14 -72.63
CA LYS A 39 -17.17 -3.10 -73.75
C LYS A 39 -16.50 -4.42 -73.35
N VAL A 40 -15.45 -4.36 -72.54
CA VAL A 40 -14.68 -5.50 -72.03
C VAL A 40 -14.26 -5.21 -70.60
N ARG A 41 -14.57 -6.12 -69.67
CA ARG A 41 -14.23 -6.05 -68.25
C ARG A 41 -12.75 -6.39 -68.10
N ARG A 42 -11.96 -5.45 -67.61
CA ARG A 42 -10.52 -5.60 -67.35
C ARG A 42 -10.18 -5.38 -65.88
N ASN A 43 -11.06 -4.68 -65.14
CA ASN A 43 -10.86 -4.36 -63.74
C ASN A 43 -12.09 -4.74 -62.87
N ARG A 44 -11.94 -4.56 -61.56
CA ARG A 44 -13.05 -4.58 -60.59
C ARG A 44 -14.02 -3.43 -60.90
N PHE A 45 -15.32 -3.59 -60.59
CA PHE A 45 -16.37 -2.56 -60.72
C PHE A 45 -16.83 -2.29 -62.16
N GLU A 46 -16.61 -3.25 -63.05
CA GLU A 46 -16.89 -3.14 -64.49
C GLU A 46 -17.86 -4.25 -64.95
N VAL A 47 -18.98 -3.86 -65.55
CA VAL A 47 -19.98 -4.78 -66.11
C VAL A 47 -19.75 -4.95 -67.60
N THR A 48 -19.75 -6.19 -68.09
CA THR A 48 -19.74 -6.49 -69.53
C THR A 48 -21.09 -6.95 -70.00
N ARG A 49 -21.40 -6.61 -71.25
CA ARG A 49 -22.67 -6.97 -71.88
C ARG A 49 -22.66 -8.42 -72.36
N GLY A 50 -23.59 -9.21 -71.85
CA GLY A 50 -23.78 -10.62 -72.19
C GLY A 50 -24.65 -10.86 -73.43
N LYS A 51 -25.09 -12.11 -73.59
CA LYS A 51 -25.97 -12.52 -74.71
C LYS A 51 -27.39 -11.99 -74.52
N PRO A 52 -28.06 -11.48 -75.58
CA PRO A 52 -29.44 -10.99 -75.48
C PRO A 52 -30.42 -12.07 -74.99
N THR A 53 -31.43 -11.64 -74.26
CA THR A 53 -32.54 -12.47 -73.76
C THR A 53 -33.86 -12.04 -74.39
N SER A 54 -34.89 -12.89 -74.34
CA SER A 54 -36.24 -12.59 -74.83
C SER A 54 -37.01 -11.61 -73.94
N ILE A 55 -36.63 -11.48 -72.67
CA ILE A 55 -37.17 -10.50 -71.73
C ILE A 55 -36.28 -9.26 -71.72
N VAL A 56 -36.88 -8.08 -71.89
CA VAL A 56 -36.19 -6.78 -71.88
C VAL A 56 -35.55 -6.53 -70.52
N GLY A 57 -34.26 -6.18 -70.50
CA GLY A 57 -33.51 -5.83 -69.30
C GLY A 57 -33.02 -7.03 -68.47
N GLN A 58 -33.51 -8.24 -68.76
CA GLN A 58 -33.07 -9.46 -68.08
C GLN A 58 -31.58 -9.74 -68.28
N ARG A 59 -31.05 -9.56 -69.50
CA ARG A 59 -29.61 -9.63 -69.73
C ARG A 59 -28.86 -8.67 -68.81
N SER A 60 -29.27 -7.40 -68.81
CA SER A 60 -28.58 -6.35 -68.05
C SER A 60 -28.61 -6.63 -66.54
N ALA A 61 -29.71 -7.20 -66.04
CA ALA A 61 -29.86 -7.65 -64.66
C ALA A 61 -28.91 -8.81 -64.32
N SER A 62 -28.80 -9.80 -65.21
CA SER A 62 -27.87 -10.92 -65.07
C SER A 62 -26.41 -10.46 -65.11
N ASP A 63 -26.06 -9.56 -66.03
CA ASP A 63 -24.70 -9.02 -66.18
C ASP A 63 -24.27 -8.23 -64.93
N PHE A 64 -25.17 -7.37 -64.42
CA PHE A 64 -24.95 -6.62 -63.19
C PHE A 64 -24.77 -7.54 -61.98
N LEU A 65 -25.67 -8.50 -61.78
CA LEU A 65 -25.59 -9.41 -60.63
C LEU A 65 -24.31 -10.27 -60.65
N THR A 66 -23.93 -10.75 -61.84
CA THR A 66 -22.69 -11.53 -62.01
C THR A 66 -21.47 -10.70 -61.63
N SER A 67 -21.40 -9.46 -62.14
CA SER A 67 -20.32 -8.52 -61.86
C SER A 67 -20.26 -8.14 -60.38
N PHE A 68 -21.41 -7.81 -59.79
CA PHE A 68 -21.53 -7.47 -58.37
C PHE A 68 -21.07 -8.61 -57.46
N ASN A 69 -21.43 -9.87 -57.78
CA ASN A 69 -21.01 -11.01 -56.99
C ASN A 69 -19.49 -11.25 -57.08
N LEU A 70 -18.91 -11.10 -58.28
CA LEU A 70 -17.45 -11.19 -58.48
C LEU A 70 -16.72 -10.09 -57.70
N ASP A 71 -17.26 -8.87 -57.72
CA ASP A 71 -16.60 -7.70 -57.15
C ASP A 71 -16.79 -7.57 -55.65
N TYR A 72 -17.97 -7.88 -55.12
CA TYR A 72 -18.34 -7.56 -53.74
C TYR A 72 -18.76 -8.78 -52.91
N ASN A 73 -19.12 -9.90 -53.53
CA ASN A 73 -19.67 -11.07 -52.82
C ASN A 73 -18.87 -12.36 -53.03
N SER A 74 -17.56 -12.28 -53.25
CA SER A 74 -16.71 -13.45 -53.54
C SER A 74 -16.69 -14.52 -52.43
N THR A 75 -16.96 -14.14 -51.18
CA THR A 75 -17.02 -15.06 -50.02
C THR A 75 -18.45 -15.49 -49.66
N GLY A 76 -19.49 -14.91 -50.27
CA GLY A 76 -20.90 -15.18 -49.94
C GLY A 76 -21.35 -14.77 -48.53
N ASN A 77 -20.45 -14.23 -47.70
CA ASN A 77 -20.68 -13.99 -46.27
C ASN A 77 -21.39 -12.66 -46.00
N LEU A 78 -21.23 -11.67 -46.88
CA LEU A 78 -21.74 -10.31 -46.67
C LEU A 78 -23.14 -10.10 -47.30
N PHE A 79 -23.41 -10.78 -48.41
CA PHE A 79 -24.64 -10.62 -49.17
C PHE A 79 -25.29 -11.96 -49.50
N GLU A 80 -26.61 -11.97 -49.61
CA GLU A 80 -27.39 -13.00 -50.29
C GLU A 80 -28.03 -12.35 -51.51
N THR A 81 -27.82 -12.92 -52.69
CA THR A 81 -28.25 -12.31 -53.94
C THR A 81 -29.06 -13.28 -54.77
N SER A 82 -30.07 -12.78 -55.50
CA SER A 82 -30.92 -13.58 -56.37
C SER A 82 -31.39 -12.79 -57.59
N LEU A 83 -31.73 -13.49 -58.66
CA LEU A 83 -32.27 -12.92 -59.91
C LEU A 83 -33.55 -13.65 -60.28
N ILE A 84 -34.63 -12.90 -60.51
CA ILE A 84 -35.89 -13.43 -61.04
C ILE A 84 -36.30 -12.55 -62.21
N GLY A 85 -36.29 -13.10 -63.43
CA GLY A 85 -36.56 -12.33 -64.65
C GLY A 85 -35.55 -11.19 -64.82
N ASN A 86 -36.03 -9.94 -64.83
CA ASN A 86 -35.22 -8.72 -64.90
C ASN A 86 -35.03 -8.00 -63.56
N GLU A 87 -35.34 -8.66 -62.44
CA GLU A 87 -35.21 -8.10 -61.09
C GLU A 87 -34.06 -8.75 -60.30
N VAL A 88 -33.10 -7.93 -59.87
CA VAL A 88 -31.99 -8.31 -59.00
C VAL A 88 -32.34 -7.99 -57.57
N THR A 89 -32.21 -8.96 -56.67
CA THR A 89 -32.34 -8.76 -55.23
C THR A 89 -30.97 -8.90 -54.56
N ILE A 90 -30.59 -7.92 -53.73
CA ILE A 90 -29.38 -7.95 -52.91
C ILE A 90 -29.77 -7.75 -51.44
N LYS A 91 -29.53 -8.76 -50.62
CA LYS A 91 -29.81 -8.80 -49.18
C LYS A 91 -28.52 -8.70 -48.38
N PHE A 92 -28.42 -7.70 -47.51
CA PHE A 92 -27.27 -7.47 -46.63
C PHE A 92 -27.39 -8.31 -45.35
N LYS A 93 -26.29 -8.98 -44.97
CA LYS A 93 -26.20 -9.84 -43.77
C LYS A 93 -25.56 -9.15 -42.55
N ASP A 94 -25.20 -7.87 -42.64
CA ASP A 94 -24.63 -7.09 -41.54
C ASP A 94 -25.71 -6.16 -40.92
N PRO A 95 -26.05 -6.30 -39.62
CA PRO A 95 -27.07 -5.47 -38.96
C PRO A 95 -26.70 -3.99 -38.82
N THR A 96 -25.44 -3.64 -39.05
CA THR A 96 -24.98 -2.24 -38.98
C THR A 96 -25.11 -1.51 -40.31
N CYS A 97 -25.44 -2.21 -41.39
CA CYS A 97 -25.60 -1.65 -42.74
C CYS A 97 -27.04 -1.23 -43.01
N LYS A 98 -27.26 0.00 -43.49
CA LYS A 98 -28.54 0.50 -43.99
C LYS A 98 -28.38 1.05 -45.40
N ILE A 99 -29.17 0.57 -46.35
CA ILE A 99 -29.15 1.08 -47.73
C ILE A 99 -29.86 2.43 -47.74
N ILE A 100 -29.19 3.47 -48.23
CA ILE A 100 -29.73 4.83 -48.29
C ILE A 100 -30.35 5.10 -49.66
N SER A 101 -29.63 4.74 -50.73
CA SER A 101 -30.01 5.12 -52.09
C SER A 101 -29.44 4.16 -53.13
N PHE A 102 -30.10 4.16 -54.28
CA PHE A 102 -29.62 3.56 -55.51
C PHE A 102 -29.73 4.56 -56.66
N GLU A 103 -28.68 4.65 -57.48
CA GLU A 103 -28.63 5.52 -58.64
C GLU A 103 -28.19 4.72 -59.87
N ALA A 104 -28.90 4.90 -60.98
CA ALA A 104 -28.58 4.32 -62.27
C ALA A 104 -28.46 5.44 -63.32
N LYS A 105 -27.22 5.83 -63.66
CA LYS A 105 -26.92 6.98 -64.53
C LYS A 105 -26.27 6.50 -65.82
N ASN A 106 -26.63 7.10 -66.96
CA ASN A 106 -25.92 6.93 -68.22
C ASN A 106 -24.96 8.11 -68.43
N ILE A 107 -23.66 7.84 -68.53
CA ILE A 107 -22.63 8.85 -68.79
C ILE A 107 -22.32 8.83 -70.29
N ILE A 108 -23.05 9.65 -71.06
CA ILE A 108 -22.73 9.89 -72.47
C ILE A 108 -21.66 10.97 -72.53
N LEU A 109 -20.52 10.68 -73.15
CA LEU A 109 -19.50 11.67 -73.49
C LEU A 109 -20.10 12.70 -74.45
N GLY A 110 -20.40 13.91 -73.95
CA GLY A 110 -20.83 15.05 -74.77
C GLY A 110 -22.07 15.82 -74.27
N ASN A 111 -22.84 15.29 -73.31
CA ASN A 111 -23.98 16.01 -72.73
C ASN A 111 -23.78 16.26 -71.23
N SER A 112 -24.01 17.50 -70.79
CA SER A 112 -23.82 17.99 -69.42
C SER A 112 -24.86 17.47 -68.41
N PHE A 113 -25.80 16.63 -68.85
CA PHE A 113 -26.83 16.04 -68.00
C PHE A 113 -26.86 14.51 -68.17
N PRO A 114 -26.66 13.73 -67.09
CA PRO A 114 -26.77 12.28 -67.16
C PRO A 114 -28.21 11.88 -67.48
N ILE A 115 -28.40 10.97 -68.45
CA ILE A 115 -29.70 10.37 -68.73
C ILE A 115 -29.92 9.23 -67.71
N THR A 116 -31.07 9.20 -67.05
CA THR A 116 -31.41 8.14 -66.09
C THR A 116 -31.75 6.85 -66.83
N VAL A 117 -31.16 5.74 -66.39
CA VAL A 117 -31.49 4.40 -66.91
C VAL A 117 -32.86 3.98 -66.38
N LYS A 118 -33.74 3.43 -67.22
CA LYS A 118 -35.09 2.96 -66.83
C LYS A 118 -35.01 1.77 -65.88
N THR A 119 -35.04 2.09 -64.59
CA THR A 119 -35.01 1.12 -63.48
C THR A 119 -36.10 1.46 -62.47
N GLU A 120 -36.68 0.43 -61.87
CA GLU A 120 -37.50 0.54 -60.66
C GLU A 120 -36.71 -0.10 -59.53
N HIS A 121 -36.76 0.48 -58.33
CA HIS A 121 -36.13 -0.14 -57.18
C HIS A 121 -36.97 0.04 -55.91
N THR A 122 -36.88 -0.96 -55.03
CA THR A 122 -37.42 -0.88 -53.68
C THR A 122 -36.30 -1.17 -52.68
N ILE A 123 -36.14 -0.28 -51.71
CA ILE A 123 -35.21 -0.44 -50.60
C ILE A 123 -36.02 -0.74 -49.36
N THR A 124 -35.71 -1.83 -48.67
CA THR A 124 -36.31 -2.17 -47.38
C THR A 124 -35.21 -2.31 -46.34
N ASN A 125 -35.21 -1.41 -45.37
CA ASN A 125 -34.35 -1.49 -44.19
C ASN A 125 -35.20 -2.02 -43.03
N TYR A 126 -34.80 -3.14 -42.47
CA TYR A 126 -35.51 -3.76 -41.35
C TYR A 126 -34.99 -3.17 -40.03
N GLU A 127 -35.88 -2.89 -39.09
CA GLU A 127 -35.49 -2.38 -37.77
C GLU A 127 -35.05 -3.52 -36.84
N PHE A 128 -33.87 -3.37 -36.23
CA PHE A 128 -33.33 -4.32 -35.27
C PHE A 128 -32.69 -3.63 -34.08
N VAL A 129 -32.87 -4.23 -32.90
CA VAL A 129 -32.12 -3.86 -31.71
C VAL A 129 -30.77 -4.58 -31.75
N LEU A 130 -29.68 -3.82 -31.85
CA LEU A 130 -28.33 -4.36 -31.75
C LEU A 130 -28.04 -4.79 -30.31
N LEU A 131 -27.44 -5.98 -30.13
CA LEU A 131 -26.97 -6.46 -28.84
C LEU A 131 -25.88 -5.52 -28.35
N LYS A 132 -26.08 -4.94 -27.17
CA LYS A 132 -25.13 -4.09 -26.47
C LYS A 132 -25.12 -4.46 -25.01
N LEU A 133 -23.92 -4.58 -24.44
CA LEU A 133 -23.77 -4.74 -22.99
C LEU A 133 -24.02 -3.39 -22.34
N THR A 134 -24.88 -3.38 -21.33
CA THR A 134 -25.31 -2.16 -20.62
C THR A 134 -24.54 -1.97 -19.33
N ALA A 135 -24.19 -3.06 -18.65
CA ALA A 135 -23.42 -3.02 -17.41
C ALA A 135 -22.63 -4.31 -17.20
N VAL A 136 -21.49 -4.18 -16.51
CA VAL A 136 -20.72 -5.29 -15.94
C VAL A 136 -20.51 -4.98 -14.46
N GLU A 137 -21.10 -5.79 -13.59
CA GLU A 137 -21.05 -5.62 -12.14
C GLU A 137 -20.22 -6.75 -11.53
N LEU A 138 -19.28 -6.40 -10.64
CA LEU A 138 -18.53 -7.34 -9.82
C LEU A 138 -19.18 -7.42 -8.43
N ILE A 139 -19.57 -8.62 -8.03
CA ILE A 139 -20.37 -8.89 -6.83
C ILE A 139 -19.64 -9.95 -5.98
N PRO A 140 -19.76 -9.92 -4.63
CA PRO A 140 -19.27 -11.00 -3.78
C PRO A 140 -19.76 -12.38 -4.24
N SER A 141 -18.82 -13.32 -4.38
CA SER A 141 -19.13 -14.73 -4.61
C SER A 141 -19.28 -15.46 -3.26
N SER A 142 -19.72 -16.72 -3.29
CA SER A 142 -19.71 -17.62 -2.14
C SER A 142 -18.31 -17.90 -1.59
N ARG A 143 -17.27 -17.70 -2.42
CA ARG A 143 -15.85 -17.86 -2.07
C ARG A 143 -15.06 -16.57 -2.34
N PRO A 144 -15.34 -15.46 -1.63
CA PRO A 144 -14.93 -14.11 -2.03
C PRO A 144 -13.41 -13.92 -2.11
N CYS A 145 -12.63 -14.69 -1.36
CA CYS A 145 -11.16 -14.64 -1.42
C CYS A 145 -10.55 -15.29 -2.66
N THR A 146 -11.31 -16.09 -3.42
CA THR A 146 -10.79 -16.82 -4.58
C THR A 146 -11.56 -16.51 -5.86
N HIS A 147 -12.86 -16.27 -5.72
CA HIS A 147 -13.78 -16.04 -6.82
C HIS A 147 -14.55 -14.73 -6.64
N LEU A 148 -14.92 -14.13 -7.75
CA LEU A 148 -15.90 -13.04 -7.82
C LEU A 148 -17.06 -13.48 -8.70
N ARG A 149 -18.25 -13.00 -8.38
CA ARG A 149 -19.40 -13.18 -9.24
C ARG A 149 -19.48 -12.01 -10.20
N VAL A 150 -19.48 -12.29 -11.49
CA VAL A 150 -19.67 -11.28 -12.52
C VAL A 150 -21.10 -11.34 -12.98
N ARG A 151 -21.80 -10.21 -12.94
CA ARG A 151 -23.10 -10.03 -13.55
C ARG A 151 -22.95 -9.13 -14.77
N VAL A 152 -23.25 -9.67 -15.95
CA VAL A 152 -23.25 -8.91 -17.20
C VAL A 152 -24.69 -8.69 -17.63
N LYS A 153 -25.08 -7.44 -17.88
CA LYS A 153 -26.40 -7.03 -18.39
C LYS A 153 -26.28 -6.56 -19.84
N ALA A 154 -27.32 -6.80 -20.62
CA ALA A 154 -27.46 -6.33 -21.99
C ALA A 154 -28.80 -5.63 -22.20
N ASN A 155 -28.95 -4.97 -23.34
CA ASN A 155 -30.21 -4.33 -23.74
C ASN A 155 -31.26 -5.30 -24.31
N GLN A 156 -30.92 -6.59 -24.44
CA GLN A 156 -31.80 -7.67 -24.90
C GLN A 156 -31.31 -9.03 -24.38
N VAL A 157 -32.10 -10.08 -24.59
CA VAL A 157 -31.81 -11.45 -24.09
C VAL A 157 -30.45 -11.95 -24.58
N ILE A 158 -29.63 -12.40 -23.63
CA ILE A 158 -28.40 -13.13 -23.89
C ILE A 158 -28.76 -14.61 -23.98
N LYS A 159 -28.73 -15.20 -25.17
CA LYS A 159 -29.09 -16.61 -25.38
C LYS A 159 -27.97 -17.57 -24.99
N ARG A 160 -26.73 -17.21 -25.37
CA ARG A 160 -25.55 -18.04 -25.15
C ARG A 160 -24.35 -17.20 -24.76
N VAL A 161 -23.54 -17.70 -23.83
CA VAL A 161 -22.20 -17.21 -23.52
C VAL A 161 -21.20 -18.27 -23.96
N THR A 162 -20.14 -17.88 -24.66
CA THR A 162 -19.07 -18.79 -25.08
C THR A 162 -17.79 -18.60 -24.28
N ARG A 163 -17.58 -17.40 -23.70
CA ARG A 163 -16.47 -17.08 -22.81
C ARG A 163 -16.91 -16.14 -21.69
N PRO A 164 -16.33 -16.25 -20.47
CA PRO A 164 -15.30 -17.21 -20.07
C PRO A 164 -15.82 -18.63 -19.80
N THR A 165 -17.13 -18.77 -19.53
CA THR A 165 -17.79 -20.06 -19.28
C THR A 165 -18.93 -20.23 -20.28
N VAL A 166 -19.15 -21.47 -20.73
CA VAL A 166 -20.25 -21.78 -21.65
C VAL A 166 -21.57 -21.79 -20.88
N ILE A 167 -22.47 -20.88 -21.24
CA ILE A 167 -23.86 -20.84 -20.74
C ILE A 167 -24.76 -20.93 -21.96
N ASN A 168 -25.66 -21.92 -21.99
CA ASN A 168 -26.58 -22.14 -23.10
C ASN A 168 -28.03 -21.93 -22.65
N ASN A 169 -28.90 -21.60 -23.60
CA ASN A 169 -30.35 -21.47 -23.40
C ASN A 169 -30.74 -20.47 -22.30
N ASN A 170 -29.94 -19.42 -22.11
CA ASN A 170 -30.30 -18.36 -21.19
C ASN A 170 -31.46 -17.53 -21.78
N LYS A 171 -32.43 -17.17 -20.93
CA LYS A 171 -33.68 -16.50 -21.35
C LYS A 171 -33.80 -15.07 -20.80
N THR A 172 -32.75 -14.58 -20.16
CA THR A 172 -32.70 -13.26 -19.51
C THR A 172 -31.78 -12.33 -20.27
N ASP A 173 -31.94 -11.03 -20.04
CA ASP A 173 -31.07 -9.96 -20.50
C ASP A 173 -29.76 -9.84 -19.69
N PHE A 174 -29.61 -10.65 -18.64
CA PHE A 174 -28.40 -10.74 -17.84
C PHE A 174 -27.89 -12.17 -17.70
N VAL A 175 -26.60 -12.31 -17.44
CA VAL A 175 -25.95 -13.59 -17.08
C VAL A 175 -25.05 -13.40 -15.87
N GLU A 176 -24.98 -14.42 -15.04
CA GLU A 176 -24.08 -14.49 -13.89
C GLU A 176 -23.17 -15.69 -13.97
N PHE A 177 -21.90 -15.51 -13.64
CA PHE A 177 -20.94 -16.59 -13.53
C PHE A 177 -19.84 -16.20 -12.54
N ASP A 178 -19.25 -17.22 -11.90
CA ASP A 178 -18.11 -17.02 -11.01
C ASP A 178 -16.80 -17.06 -11.82
N VAL A 179 -15.89 -16.13 -11.54
CA VAL A 179 -14.54 -16.06 -12.12
C VAL A 179 -13.48 -16.07 -11.04
N LEU A 180 -12.30 -16.61 -11.35
CA LEU A 180 -11.14 -16.54 -10.47
C LEU A 180 -10.62 -15.10 -10.40
N ARG A 181 -10.22 -14.67 -9.20
CA ARG A 181 -9.54 -13.39 -8.98
C ARG A 181 -8.11 -13.46 -9.51
N SER A 182 -7.91 -13.11 -10.78
CA SER A 182 -6.62 -13.28 -11.46
C SER A 182 -5.76 -12.01 -11.49
N GLY A 183 -6.33 -10.83 -11.24
CA GLY A 183 -5.63 -9.56 -11.49
C GLY A 183 -5.49 -9.20 -12.96
N GLN A 184 -6.16 -9.93 -13.84
CA GLN A 184 -6.04 -9.78 -15.29
C GLN A 184 -7.41 -9.50 -15.92
N ASN A 185 -7.39 -9.02 -17.16
CA ASN A 185 -8.62 -8.89 -17.92
C ASN A 185 -9.17 -10.24 -18.38
N ILE A 186 -10.48 -10.31 -18.52
CA ILE A 186 -11.19 -11.46 -19.08
C ILE A 186 -11.94 -11.00 -20.31
N ASN A 187 -11.91 -11.81 -21.37
CA ASN A 187 -12.73 -11.59 -22.55
C ASN A 187 -14.07 -12.30 -22.42
N PHE A 188 -15.16 -11.53 -22.42
CA PHE A 188 -16.52 -12.03 -22.41
C PHE A 188 -17.10 -12.01 -23.82
N ILE A 189 -17.69 -13.13 -24.24
CA ILE A 189 -18.30 -13.28 -25.56
C ILE A 189 -19.69 -13.89 -25.38
N CYS A 190 -20.70 -13.19 -25.90
CA CYS A 190 -22.09 -13.64 -25.85
C CYS A 190 -22.80 -13.52 -27.20
N GLU A 191 -23.93 -14.21 -27.31
CA GLU A 191 -24.77 -14.29 -28.50
C GLU A 191 -26.25 -14.08 -28.12
N SER A 192 -26.96 -13.24 -28.89
CA SER A 192 -28.41 -13.02 -28.73
C SER A 192 -29.24 -14.13 -29.36
N GLU A 193 -30.56 -14.09 -29.17
CA GLU A 193 -31.47 -15.02 -29.84
C GLU A 193 -31.44 -14.92 -31.37
N ALA A 194 -31.22 -13.71 -31.88
CA ALA A 194 -31.04 -13.42 -33.30
C ALA A 194 -29.64 -13.81 -33.84
N GLY A 195 -28.77 -14.44 -33.03
CA GLY A 195 -27.43 -14.85 -33.44
C GLY A 195 -26.41 -13.72 -33.52
N GLN A 196 -26.72 -12.51 -33.03
CA GLN A 196 -25.76 -11.40 -32.96
C GLN A 196 -24.73 -11.69 -31.88
N ARG A 197 -23.44 -11.39 -32.13
CA ARG A 197 -22.34 -11.62 -31.18
C ARG A 197 -21.71 -10.33 -30.70
N VAL A 198 -21.41 -10.26 -29.40
CA VAL A 198 -20.67 -9.16 -28.78
C VAL A 198 -19.47 -9.72 -28.01
N SER A 199 -18.34 -9.02 -28.08
CA SER A 199 -17.12 -9.31 -27.32
C SER A 199 -16.72 -8.06 -26.54
N GLN A 200 -16.48 -8.20 -25.24
CA GLN A 200 -15.99 -7.12 -24.39
C GLN A 200 -14.96 -7.66 -23.39
N ARG A 201 -13.90 -6.88 -23.15
CA ARG A 201 -12.93 -7.16 -22.08
C ARG A 201 -13.26 -6.32 -20.85
N PHE A 202 -13.06 -6.89 -19.67
CA PHE A 202 -13.12 -6.18 -18.40
C PHE A 202 -12.07 -6.72 -17.43
N ASP A 203 -11.61 -5.87 -16.53
CA ASP A 203 -10.56 -6.18 -15.56
C ASP A 203 -11.10 -6.88 -14.32
N ILE A 204 -10.37 -7.88 -13.83
CA ILE A 204 -10.70 -8.59 -12.59
C ILE A 204 -9.69 -8.26 -11.49
N PRO A 205 -10.16 -7.88 -10.28
CA PRO A 205 -9.30 -7.62 -9.14
C PRO A 205 -8.39 -8.79 -8.76
N ASN A 206 -7.27 -8.47 -8.12
CA ASN A 206 -6.32 -9.46 -7.62
C ASN A 206 -6.94 -10.37 -6.55
N ARG A 207 -6.37 -11.58 -6.42
CA ARG A 207 -6.66 -12.47 -5.29
C ARG A 207 -5.98 -11.95 -4.03
N LEU A 208 -6.76 -11.80 -2.96
CA LEU A 208 -6.22 -11.47 -1.64
C LEU A 208 -5.77 -12.76 -0.95
N VAL A 209 -4.47 -12.90 -0.70
CA VAL A 209 -3.85 -14.06 -0.03
C VAL A 209 -2.98 -13.61 1.12
N SER A 210 -2.73 -14.49 2.09
CA SER A 210 -1.96 -14.16 3.30
C SER A 210 -0.52 -13.70 3.00
N GLN A 211 0.08 -14.17 1.90
CA GLN A 211 1.42 -13.75 1.47
C GLN A 211 1.47 -12.29 0.97
N SER A 212 0.33 -11.75 0.54
CA SER A 212 0.23 -10.34 0.14
C SER A 212 0.23 -9.40 1.35
N LEU A 213 -0.01 -9.92 2.56
CA LEU A 213 -0.09 -9.15 3.79
C LEU A 213 1.26 -9.10 4.51
N ARG A 214 1.89 -7.94 4.49
CA ARG A 214 3.04 -7.62 5.34
C ARG A 214 2.63 -6.70 6.46
N THR A 215 3.32 -6.81 7.58
CA THR A 215 3.08 -6.00 8.76
C THR A 215 4.41 -5.50 9.28
N THR A 216 4.50 -4.21 9.53
CA THR A 216 5.63 -3.60 10.22
C THR A 216 5.16 -3.26 11.62
N VAL A 217 5.91 -3.71 12.63
CA VAL A 217 5.60 -3.43 14.04
C VAL A 217 6.69 -2.53 14.58
N ASN A 218 6.32 -1.30 14.90
CA ASN A 218 7.18 -0.30 15.49
C ASN A 218 6.84 -0.23 16.98
N ASN A 219 7.54 -1.02 17.81
CA ASN A 219 7.32 -0.94 19.24
C ASN A 219 7.92 0.38 19.77
N SER A 220 7.24 1.03 20.70
CA SER A 220 7.71 2.26 21.36
C SER A 220 7.50 2.16 22.88
N PRO A 221 8.18 2.97 23.71
CA PRO A 221 7.99 2.96 25.16
C PRO A 221 6.56 3.27 25.65
N TYR A 222 5.69 3.84 24.80
CA TYR A 222 4.31 4.20 25.16
C TYR A 222 3.26 3.52 24.27
N GLY A 223 3.64 2.43 23.60
CA GLY A 223 2.76 1.61 22.78
C GLY A 223 3.30 1.41 21.37
N ALA A 224 2.99 0.26 20.79
CA ALA A 224 3.42 -0.10 19.46
C ALA A 224 2.50 0.49 18.39
N THR A 225 3.08 0.70 17.22
CA THR A 225 2.35 1.01 16.00
C THR A 225 2.50 -0.15 15.03
N VAL A 226 1.36 -0.65 14.54
CA VAL A 226 1.30 -1.71 13.54
C VAL A 226 0.85 -1.10 12.22
N ILE A 227 1.67 -1.24 11.19
CA ILE A 227 1.39 -0.78 9.84
C ILE A 227 1.15 -2.00 8.97
N VAL A 228 0.03 -2.00 8.25
CA VAL A 228 -0.36 -3.09 7.35
C VAL A 228 -0.06 -2.72 5.91
N ASN A 229 0.86 -3.45 5.29
CA ASN A 229 1.27 -3.23 3.91
C ASN A 229 0.76 -4.37 3.04
N LEU A 230 -0.13 -4.04 2.09
CA LEU A 230 -0.69 -4.99 1.14
C LEU A 230 0.00 -4.88 -0.22
N ARG A 231 0.45 -6.02 -0.75
CA ARG A 231 0.91 -6.15 -2.14
C ARG A 231 -0.24 -6.62 -3.03
N ASN A 232 -0.13 -6.35 -4.34
CA ASN A 232 -1.09 -6.81 -5.35
C ASN A 232 -2.52 -6.32 -5.07
N SER A 233 -2.72 -5.02 -4.90
CA SER A 233 -4.00 -4.38 -4.54
C SER A 233 -4.84 -3.90 -5.73
N PHE A 234 -4.50 -4.28 -6.97
CA PHE A 234 -5.21 -3.81 -8.17
C PHE A 234 -6.73 -3.99 -8.09
N LEU A 235 -7.47 -2.89 -8.29
CA LEU A 235 -8.93 -2.76 -8.18
C LEU A 235 -9.51 -3.18 -6.82
N LEU A 236 -8.73 -3.08 -5.74
CA LEU A 236 -9.18 -3.39 -4.38
C LEU A 236 -9.15 -2.17 -3.47
N SER A 237 -10.15 -2.11 -2.60
CA SER A 237 -10.20 -1.23 -1.46
C SER A 237 -10.36 -2.07 -0.19
N PHE A 238 -9.74 -1.62 0.90
CA PHE A 238 -9.60 -2.41 2.11
C PHE A 238 -10.12 -1.70 3.35
N GLN A 239 -10.55 -2.50 4.31
CA GLN A 239 -10.77 -2.12 5.69
C GLN A 239 -9.91 -3.00 6.58
N TYR A 240 -9.43 -2.42 7.68
CA TYR A 240 -8.53 -3.05 8.61
C TYR A 240 -9.17 -3.05 10.01
N SER A 241 -8.89 -4.09 10.79
CA SER A 241 -9.29 -4.17 12.19
C SER A 241 -8.26 -4.97 12.99
N ILE A 242 -7.93 -4.55 14.21
CA ILE A 242 -6.97 -5.25 15.09
C ILE A 242 -7.66 -6.19 16.10
N ASP A 243 -8.99 -6.08 16.23
CA ASP A 243 -9.83 -6.81 17.18
C ASP A 243 -10.96 -7.62 16.51
N GLY A 244 -11.22 -7.39 15.23
CA GLY A 244 -12.30 -8.00 14.45
C GLY A 244 -13.65 -7.28 14.56
N ASN A 245 -13.77 -6.27 15.43
CA ASN A 245 -15.02 -5.56 15.73
C ASN A 245 -15.00 -4.13 15.19
N ASN A 246 -13.90 -3.40 15.42
CA ASN A 246 -13.74 -2.01 15.00
C ASN A 246 -12.99 -1.95 13.67
N TRP A 247 -13.64 -1.42 12.63
CA TRP A 247 -13.11 -1.38 11.27
C TRP A 247 -12.75 0.05 10.86
N GLN A 248 -11.53 0.24 10.37
CA GLN A 248 -11.02 1.53 9.88
C GLN A 248 -10.49 1.41 8.44
N ARG A 249 -10.46 2.53 7.72
CA ARG A 249 -9.84 2.62 6.38
C ARG A 249 -8.32 2.75 6.45
N SER A 250 -7.81 3.39 7.51
CA SER A 250 -6.37 3.51 7.74
C SER A 250 -5.76 2.14 8.01
N ASN A 251 -4.59 1.89 7.43
CA ASN A 251 -3.80 0.68 7.63
C ASN A 251 -2.83 0.79 8.83
N ILE A 252 -2.92 1.87 9.61
CA ILE A 252 -2.04 2.17 10.74
C ILE A 252 -2.86 2.04 12.03
N PHE A 253 -2.41 1.19 12.94
CA PHE A 253 -2.92 1.07 14.30
C PHE A 253 -1.86 1.58 15.27
N SER A 254 -2.20 2.56 16.10
CA SER A 254 -1.28 3.13 17.08
C SER A 254 -1.73 2.87 18.51
N ASN A 255 -0.86 3.20 19.47
CA ASN A 255 -1.11 3.07 20.91
C ASN A 255 -1.48 1.65 21.36
N LEU A 256 -0.90 0.63 20.71
CA LEU A 256 -1.13 -0.77 21.08
C LEU A 256 -0.24 -1.17 22.25
N ALA A 257 -0.82 -1.79 23.27
CA ALA A 257 -0.03 -2.37 24.38
C ALA A 257 0.75 -3.61 23.90
N ASN A 258 1.72 -4.06 24.69
CA ASN A 258 2.35 -5.36 24.46
C ASN A 258 1.32 -6.48 24.67
N GLY A 259 1.35 -7.51 23.83
CA GLY A 259 0.40 -8.63 23.89
C GLY A 259 0.05 -9.23 22.53
N ASP A 260 -0.91 -10.16 22.56
CA ASP A 260 -1.40 -10.86 21.38
C ASP A 260 -2.55 -10.10 20.70
N TYR A 261 -2.42 -9.92 19.38
CA TYR A 261 -3.45 -9.30 18.53
C TYR A 261 -3.78 -10.18 17.33
N THR A 262 -5.01 -10.07 16.83
CA THR A 262 -5.40 -10.69 15.56
C THR A 262 -5.78 -9.60 14.57
N LEU A 263 -4.88 -9.32 13.64
CA LEU A 263 -5.16 -8.42 12.54
C LEU A 263 -6.14 -9.07 11.57
N HIS A 264 -7.14 -8.29 11.17
CA HIS A 264 -8.17 -8.59 10.21
C HIS A 264 -8.08 -7.61 9.04
N VAL A 265 -8.07 -8.12 7.82
CA VAL A 265 -8.10 -7.31 6.60
C VAL A 265 -9.25 -7.78 5.72
N LYS A 266 -10.14 -6.87 5.36
CA LYS A 266 -11.33 -7.14 4.56
C LYS A 266 -11.33 -6.30 3.30
N ASP A 267 -11.62 -6.89 2.15
CA ASP A 267 -11.82 -6.14 0.91
C ASP A 267 -13.31 -5.83 0.62
N GLN A 268 -13.57 -5.00 -0.39
CA GLN A 268 -14.93 -4.60 -0.75
C GLN A 268 -15.81 -5.75 -1.24
N TYR A 269 -15.22 -6.90 -1.59
CA TYR A 269 -15.93 -8.09 -2.05
C TYR A 269 -16.14 -9.12 -0.94
N GLY A 270 -15.76 -8.80 0.29
CA GLY A 270 -16.01 -9.63 1.47
C GLY A 270 -14.95 -10.69 1.76
N CYS A 271 -13.82 -10.70 1.06
CA CYS A 271 -12.70 -11.56 1.47
C CYS A 271 -12.13 -11.07 2.79
N LEU A 272 -11.97 -11.97 3.76
CA LEU A 272 -11.41 -11.69 5.08
C LEU A 272 -10.10 -12.48 5.29
N LEU A 273 -8.99 -11.79 5.46
CA LEU A 273 -7.74 -12.36 5.94
C LEU A 273 -7.54 -12.11 7.43
N LYS A 274 -6.91 -13.06 8.10
CA LYS A 274 -6.51 -12.97 9.51
C LYS A 274 -5.01 -13.24 9.66
N LYS A 275 -4.32 -12.46 10.49
CA LYS A 275 -2.93 -12.68 10.86
C LYS A 275 -2.75 -12.44 12.35
N ARG A 276 -2.17 -13.42 13.05
CA ARG A 276 -1.77 -13.27 14.45
C ARG A 276 -0.49 -12.43 14.52
N LEU A 277 -0.45 -11.54 15.48
CA LEU A 277 0.66 -10.63 15.75
C LEU A 277 0.93 -10.67 17.25
N PHE A 278 2.20 -10.72 17.61
CA PHE A 278 2.64 -10.54 18.99
C PHE A 278 3.42 -9.24 19.07
N ILE A 279 3.01 -8.37 19.99
CA ILE A 279 3.65 -7.09 20.26
C ILE A 279 4.53 -7.28 21.49
N GLU A 280 5.84 -7.24 21.27
CA GLU A 280 6.84 -7.33 22.34
C GLU A 280 6.89 -6.02 23.15
N ALA A 281 7.31 -6.12 24.41
CA ALA A 281 7.62 -4.95 25.21
C ALA A 281 8.93 -4.29 24.70
N LEU A 282 8.90 -3.00 24.36
CA LEU A 282 10.11 -2.26 23.95
C LEU A 282 10.81 -1.60 25.14
N GLY A 283 12.14 -1.46 25.06
CA GLY A 283 12.90 -0.53 25.91
C GLY A 283 13.40 -1.10 27.24
N VAL A 284 13.40 -2.43 27.40
CA VAL A 284 14.04 -3.04 28.56
C VAL A 284 15.54 -3.16 28.30
N SER A 285 16.29 -2.06 28.49
CA SER A 285 17.69 -2.21 28.83
C SER A 285 17.78 -2.91 30.19
N ASN A 286 18.71 -3.86 30.32
CA ASN A 286 18.99 -4.43 31.62
C ASN A 286 19.38 -3.29 32.57
N PRO A 287 18.89 -3.29 33.81
CA PRO A 287 19.33 -2.31 34.78
C PRO A 287 20.83 -2.39 35.02
N GLU A 288 21.49 -1.26 34.82
CA GLU A 288 22.92 -1.05 34.97
C GLU A 288 23.19 -0.11 36.15
N PHE A 289 24.28 -0.38 36.87
CA PHE A 289 24.74 0.44 37.97
C PHE A 289 26.27 0.47 37.98
N PHE A 290 26.81 1.67 37.94
CA PHE A 290 28.24 1.92 37.95
C PHE A 290 28.59 3.00 38.96
N ILE A 291 29.60 2.74 39.80
CA ILE A 291 30.18 3.72 40.70
C ILE A 291 31.69 3.83 40.41
N PRO A 292 32.20 5.02 40.05
CA PRO A 292 33.63 5.22 39.80
C PRO A 292 34.49 4.88 41.03
N LYS A 293 35.65 4.27 40.78
CA LYS A 293 36.69 4.04 41.80
C LYS A 293 37.39 5.31 42.27
N SER A 294 37.25 6.40 41.51
CA SER A 294 37.82 7.72 41.79
C SER A 294 37.01 8.55 42.77
N ASN A 295 35.85 8.06 43.24
CA ASN A 295 35.13 8.72 44.33
C ASN A 295 35.96 8.67 45.62
N SER A 296 35.82 9.69 46.47
CA SER A 296 36.52 9.80 47.76
C SER A 296 36.25 8.62 48.70
N ILE A 297 35.10 7.96 48.55
CA ILE A 297 34.71 6.76 49.29
C ILE A 297 34.43 5.63 48.30
N ARG A 298 35.19 4.53 48.41
CA ARG A 298 34.98 3.34 47.57
C ARG A 298 33.83 2.48 48.09
N CYS A 299 32.98 2.03 47.16
CA CYS A 299 31.88 1.09 47.44
C CYS A 299 32.03 -0.15 46.55
N VAL A 300 32.10 -1.34 47.16
CA VAL A 300 32.25 -2.61 46.42
C VAL A 300 30.94 -3.39 46.43
N LYS A 301 30.73 -4.19 45.37
CA LYS A 301 29.63 -5.16 45.33
C LYS A 301 30.06 -6.38 46.16
N ARG A 302 29.34 -6.68 47.25
CA ARG A 302 29.59 -7.91 48.02
C ARG A 302 29.19 -9.11 47.16
N SER A 303 30.08 -10.09 46.99
CA SER A 303 29.73 -11.42 46.44
C SER A 303 29.68 -12.43 47.59
N GLU A 304 28.61 -13.24 47.63
CA GLU A 304 28.53 -14.40 48.51
C GLU A 304 29.27 -15.56 47.85
N ALA A 305 30.56 -15.71 48.19
CA ALA A 305 31.43 -16.86 47.94
C ALA A 305 31.15 -17.80 46.72
N GLY A 306 32.01 -17.80 45.69
CA GLY A 306 32.30 -19.04 44.94
C GLY A 306 32.78 -18.97 43.48
N ILE A 307 33.91 -19.66 43.21
CA ILE A 307 34.40 -20.34 41.99
C ILE A 307 34.28 -19.66 40.60
N LYS A 308 35.45 -19.46 39.97
CA LYS A 308 35.80 -19.05 38.59
C LYS A 308 35.14 -17.78 37.98
N SER A 309 33.85 -17.48 38.16
CA SER A 309 33.23 -16.24 37.65
C SER A 309 33.29 -15.07 38.64
N ASP A 310 33.18 -15.34 39.94
CA ASP A 310 33.34 -14.35 41.02
C ASP A 310 34.74 -14.43 41.63
N ARG A 311 35.78 -14.28 40.80
CA ARG A 311 37.14 -14.09 41.33
C ARG A 311 37.14 -12.85 42.21
N ARG A 312 37.75 -12.95 43.39
CA ARG A 312 38.01 -11.80 44.26
C ARG A 312 38.95 -10.85 43.51
N ILE A 313 38.44 -9.68 43.17
CA ILE A 313 39.13 -8.59 42.48
C ILE A 313 38.85 -7.29 43.22
N ASP A 314 39.60 -6.23 42.92
CA ASP A 314 39.44 -4.89 43.54
C ASP A 314 38.00 -4.32 43.45
N ASP A 315 37.18 -4.83 42.52
CA ASP A 315 35.80 -4.36 42.29
C ASP A 315 34.76 -4.99 43.23
N ASN A 316 35.08 -6.12 43.86
CA ASN A 316 34.15 -6.93 44.65
C ASN A 316 34.69 -7.35 46.02
N ARG A 317 35.81 -6.74 46.46
CA ARG A 317 36.51 -7.04 47.72
C ARG A 317 37.13 -5.78 48.32
N PHE A 318 37.24 -5.72 49.65
CA PHE A 318 38.04 -4.68 50.32
C PHE A 318 39.52 -5.07 50.43
N SER A 319 40.42 -4.08 50.52
CA SER A 319 41.88 -4.24 50.58
C SER A 319 42.35 -5.08 51.79
N TYR A 320 42.05 -4.66 53.03
CA TYR A 320 41.21 -5.48 53.89
C TYR A 320 41.35 -6.99 53.90
N GLU A 321 40.61 -7.56 52.97
CA GLU A 321 40.32 -8.96 52.92
C GLU A 321 41.44 -9.70 52.15
N ASP A 322 42.31 -9.02 51.39
CA ASP A 322 43.37 -9.62 50.57
C ASP A 322 44.39 -10.42 51.39
N PRO A 323 44.80 -11.62 50.93
CA PRO A 323 45.80 -12.43 51.61
C PRO A 323 47.18 -11.84 51.34
N VAL A 324 47.56 -10.84 52.11
CA VAL A 324 48.91 -10.27 52.14
C VAL A 324 49.54 -10.52 53.51
N GLU A 325 50.85 -10.76 53.56
CA GLU A 325 51.57 -11.03 54.82
C GLU A 325 51.42 -9.90 55.85
N ILE A 326 51.24 -8.67 55.37
CA ILE A 326 50.93 -7.49 56.18
C ILE A 326 49.77 -6.75 55.50
N PRO A 327 48.53 -6.82 56.03
CA PRO A 327 47.42 -6.03 55.50
C PRO A 327 47.73 -4.54 55.69
N TYR A 328 47.96 -3.82 54.60
CA TYR A 328 48.08 -2.38 54.66
C TYR A 328 46.67 -1.78 54.79
N THR A 329 46.42 -1.13 55.92
CA THR A 329 45.20 -0.36 56.16
C THR A 329 45.52 1.08 55.81
N GLU A 330 44.87 1.62 54.78
CA GLU A 330 44.92 3.05 54.50
C GLU A 330 43.93 3.76 55.41
N TYR A 331 44.43 4.67 56.24
CA TYR A 331 43.60 5.57 57.02
C TYR A 331 43.39 6.85 56.22
N HIS A 332 42.14 7.11 55.84
CA HIS A 332 41.73 8.41 55.33
C HIS A 332 41.24 9.24 56.51
N ILE A 333 41.91 10.37 56.77
CA ILE A 333 41.51 11.30 57.82
C ILE A 333 40.53 12.30 57.22
N TYR A 334 39.30 12.32 57.72
CA TYR A 334 38.30 13.32 57.38
C TYR A 334 38.17 14.36 58.51
N SER A 335 38.00 15.63 58.14
CA SER A 335 37.58 16.70 59.02
C SER A 335 36.07 16.67 59.25
N LYS A 336 35.63 17.21 60.40
CA LYS A 336 34.21 17.39 60.75
C LYS A 336 33.41 18.26 59.77
N THR A 337 34.11 19.04 58.94
CA THR A 337 33.52 19.92 57.93
C THR A 337 33.51 19.30 56.54
N ASP A 338 34.07 18.10 56.38
CA ASP A 338 34.18 17.45 55.09
C ASP A 338 32.80 16.96 54.62
N ASN A 339 32.55 17.19 53.34
CA ASN A 339 31.27 16.93 52.72
C ASN A 339 31.50 16.31 51.35
N GLU A 340 31.88 15.03 51.37
CA GLU A 340 32.41 14.33 50.21
C GLU A 340 31.30 14.01 49.20
N PRO A 341 31.36 14.53 47.96
CA PRO A 341 30.43 14.16 46.91
C PRO A 341 30.81 12.81 46.31
N ILE A 342 29.83 11.94 46.14
CA ILE A 342 29.98 10.63 45.51
C ILE A 342 29.04 10.54 44.33
N GLN A 343 29.60 10.25 43.16
CA GLN A 343 28.82 10.12 41.93
C GLN A 343 28.64 8.65 41.55
N TYR A 344 27.51 8.34 40.94
CA TYR A 344 27.23 7.03 40.35
C TYR A 344 26.33 7.19 39.12
N LYS A 345 26.32 6.18 38.25
CA LYS A 345 25.47 6.14 37.06
C LYS A 345 24.55 4.95 37.11
N THR A 346 23.27 5.15 36.82
CA THR A 346 22.30 4.06 36.84
C THR A 346 21.02 4.38 36.07
N ASN A 347 20.31 3.32 35.68
CA ASN A 347 18.93 3.34 35.18
C ASN A 347 17.99 2.48 36.05
N TYR A 348 18.42 2.08 37.25
CA TYR A 348 17.56 1.39 38.21
C TYR A 348 16.40 2.28 38.62
N LYS A 349 15.21 1.67 38.76
CA LYS A 349 13.99 2.39 39.13
C LYS A 349 14.08 3.04 40.51
N ASN A 350 14.62 2.33 41.50
CA ASN A 350 14.73 2.82 42.88
C ASN A 350 16.16 2.63 43.39
N VAL A 351 16.76 3.69 43.91
CA VAL A 351 18.06 3.64 44.60
C VAL A 351 17.91 4.26 45.99
N SER A 352 18.31 3.51 47.01
CA SER A 352 18.36 3.95 48.39
C SER A 352 19.81 3.98 48.85
N ILE A 353 20.21 5.07 49.49
CA ILE A 353 21.56 5.24 50.02
C ILE A 353 21.44 5.54 51.50
N LYS A 354 22.21 4.82 52.32
CA LYS A 354 22.23 4.96 53.77
C LYS A 354 23.66 5.06 54.28
N ALA A 355 23.88 5.99 55.18
CA ALA A 355 25.00 6.03 56.08
C ALA A 355 24.69 5.17 57.31
N ILE A 356 25.61 4.31 57.74
CA ILE A 356 25.46 3.44 58.90
C ILE A 356 26.59 3.77 59.87
N THR A 357 26.21 4.23 61.06
CA THR A 357 27.13 4.59 62.14
C THR A 357 27.72 3.36 62.83
N LYS A 358 28.72 3.56 63.69
CA LYS A 358 29.30 2.50 64.54
C LYS A 358 28.25 1.77 65.38
N ASN A 359 27.22 2.49 65.83
CA ASN A 359 26.10 1.94 66.62
C ASN A 359 25.01 1.29 65.75
N LYS A 360 25.26 1.06 64.46
CA LYS A 360 24.31 0.51 63.48
C LYS A 360 23.07 1.40 63.25
N GLN A 361 23.15 2.68 63.57
CA GLN A 361 22.09 3.62 63.24
C GLN A 361 22.15 3.92 61.75
N GLU A 362 21.04 3.75 61.05
CA GLU A 362 20.91 4.05 59.62
C GLU A 362 20.41 5.49 59.42
N ILE A 363 21.13 6.24 58.61
CA ILE A 363 20.84 7.62 58.23
C ILE A 363 20.66 7.65 56.72
N THR A 364 19.48 8.03 56.23
CA THR A 364 19.22 8.13 54.78
C THR A 364 20.01 9.30 54.18
N LEU A 365 20.74 9.03 53.11
CA LEU A 365 21.40 10.05 52.30
C LEU A 365 20.57 10.32 51.04
N TYR A 366 20.42 11.59 50.69
CA TYR A 366 19.69 12.00 49.51
C TYR A 366 20.61 12.05 48.30
N SER A 367 20.16 11.45 47.20
CA SER A 367 20.84 11.57 45.92
C SER A 367 20.07 12.46 44.96
N GLU A 368 20.81 13.35 44.33
CA GLU A 368 20.34 14.27 43.31
C GLU A 368 20.76 13.77 41.92
N ARG A 369 19.83 13.79 40.98
CA ARG A 369 20.10 13.48 39.57
C ARG A 369 20.84 14.65 38.92
N LYS A 370 22.04 14.39 38.38
CA LYS A 370 22.91 15.40 37.73
C LYS A 370 22.77 15.45 36.22
N THR A 371 22.36 14.35 35.57
CA THR A 371 22.08 14.36 34.12
C THR A 371 20.68 13.88 33.81
N ASN A 372 20.15 14.35 32.68
CA ASN A 372 18.86 13.90 32.14
C ASN A 372 19.10 13.28 30.77
N ASN A 373 19.39 11.98 30.74
CA ASN A 373 19.79 11.24 29.55
C ASN A 373 18.71 10.28 29.05
N ILE A 374 17.80 9.85 29.93
CA ILE A 374 16.80 8.80 29.65
C ILE A 374 15.41 9.41 29.61
N GLY A 375 14.59 8.99 28.65
CA GLY A 375 13.19 9.37 28.55
C GLY A 375 13.01 10.84 28.20
N LEU A 376 13.98 11.42 27.48
CA LEU A 376 13.87 12.78 26.98
C LEU A 376 12.75 12.83 25.96
N LYS A 377 11.93 13.88 26.06
CA LYS A 377 10.80 14.11 25.17
C LYS A 377 11.03 15.38 24.39
N ASP A 378 10.65 15.36 23.13
CA ASP A 378 10.65 16.55 22.29
C ASP A 378 9.51 16.46 21.28
N SER A 379 8.93 17.61 20.94
CA SER A 379 7.85 17.69 19.98
C SER A 379 7.97 19.02 19.24
N ARG A 380 7.89 18.98 17.91
CA ARG A 380 8.06 20.16 17.08
C ARG A 380 7.37 20.02 15.73
N ASP A 381 7.09 21.14 15.08
CA ASP A 381 6.63 21.13 13.69
C ASP A 381 7.71 20.57 12.78
N ALA A 382 7.32 19.83 11.74
CA ALA A 382 8.20 19.38 10.68
C ALA A 382 7.46 19.45 9.34
N PHE A 383 8.21 19.60 8.25
CA PHE A 383 7.67 19.44 6.91
C PHE A 383 7.67 17.97 6.55
N VAL A 384 6.52 17.45 6.14
CA VAL A 384 6.29 16.04 5.83
C VAL A 384 5.77 15.94 4.40
N PHE A 385 6.38 15.09 3.58
CA PHE A 385 6.08 14.98 2.15
C PHE A 385 6.21 13.53 1.64
N PRO A 386 5.49 13.16 0.56
CA PRO A 386 5.59 11.82 -0.02
C PRO A 386 6.88 11.67 -0.84
N LEU A 387 7.55 10.52 -0.71
CA LEU A 387 8.66 10.10 -1.56
C LEU A 387 8.16 9.20 -2.70
N GLU A 388 8.90 9.15 -3.81
CA GLU A 388 8.51 8.39 -5.02
C GLU A 388 8.35 6.89 -4.78
N ASN A 389 9.07 6.34 -3.80
CA ASN A 389 9.00 4.94 -3.39
C ASN A 389 7.77 4.62 -2.52
N GLY A 390 6.91 5.60 -2.22
CA GLY A 390 5.76 5.45 -1.34
C GLY A 390 6.07 5.59 0.16
N ASN A 391 7.31 5.93 0.51
CA ASN A 391 7.70 6.29 1.87
C ASN A 391 7.41 7.77 2.13
N THR A 392 7.62 8.21 3.37
CA THR A 392 7.43 9.61 3.77
C THR A 392 8.78 10.20 4.15
N GLY A 393 9.08 11.37 3.59
CA GLY A 393 10.22 12.19 3.94
C GLY A 393 9.82 13.26 4.96
N ILE A 394 10.70 13.53 5.92
CA ILE A 394 10.48 14.51 6.98
C ILE A 394 11.73 15.39 7.11
N TYR A 395 11.57 16.71 7.14
CA TYR A 395 12.68 17.64 7.35
C TYR A 395 12.28 18.83 8.22
N PHE A 396 13.28 19.53 8.75
CA PHE A 396 13.11 20.63 9.70
C PHE A 396 13.82 21.88 9.18
N LYS A 397 13.17 23.04 9.32
CA LYS A 397 13.77 24.35 9.01
C LYS A 397 13.53 25.33 10.15
N THR A 398 12.26 25.65 10.37
CA THR A 398 11.77 26.48 11.45
C THR A 398 10.34 26.05 11.77
N GLY A 399 9.86 26.38 12.97
CA GLY A 399 8.50 26.11 13.39
C GLY A 399 8.35 26.22 14.91
N LEU A 400 7.24 25.71 15.43
CA LEU A 400 6.97 25.70 16.87
C LEU A 400 7.50 24.43 17.52
N ARG A 401 7.88 24.55 18.79
CA ARG A 401 8.10 23.45 19.73
C ARG A 401 6.90 23.33 20.64
N TYR A 402 6.66 22.10 21.11
CA TYR A 402 5.55 21.78 21.98
C TYR A 402 6.02 20.99 23.18
N ASN A 403 5.35 21.19 24.32
CA ASN A 403 5.40 20.23 25.40
C ASN A 403 4.80 18.92 24.90
N PHE A 404 5.57 17.84 24.97
CA PHE A 404 5.17 16.54 24.44
C PHE A 404 3.89 16.00 25.08
N ASP A 405 3.71 16.19 26.39
CA ASP A 405 2.61 15.60 27.16
C ASP A 405 1.32 16.42 27.06
N THR A 406 1.42 17.75 27.05
CA THR A 406 0.24 18.63 26.99
C THR A 406 -0.12 19.08 25.58
N GLY A 407 0.81 18.96 24.62
CA GLY A 407 0.66 19.45 23.25
C GLY A 407 0.65 20.97 23.13
N GLN A 408 0.89 21.70 24.21
CA GLN A 408 0.93 23.17 24.21
C GLN A 408 2.25 23.69 23.63
N SER A 409 2.19 24.77 22.86
CA SER A 409 3.39 25.43 22.32
C SER A 409 4.27 25.96 23.46
N ILE A 410 5.58 25.76 23.35
CA ILE A 410 6.60 26.20 24.30
C ILE A 410 7.62 27.16 23.67
N GLY A 411 7.35 27.65 22.45
CA GLY A 411 8.18 28.61 21.72
C GLY A 411 8.69 28.10 20.38
N ASP A 412 9.40 28.96 19.67
CA ASP A 412 9.85 28.70 18.30
C ASP A 412 11.19 27.95 18.26
N TYR A 413 11.51 27.38 17.11
CA TYR A 413 12.84 26.84 16.82
C TYR A 413 13.29 27.17 15.40
N GLU A 414 14.61 27.11 15.20
CA GLU A 414 15.25 27.23 13.90
C GLU A 414 16.41 26.23 13.81
N LEU A 415 16.42 25.41 12.76
CA LEU A 415 17.44 24.40 12.45
C LEU A 415 18.08 24.60 11.08
N LEU A 416 17.55 25.50 10.23
CA LEU A 416 18.11 25.83 8.91
C LEU A 416 18.42 24.61 8.01
N GLY A 417 17.59 23.58 8.07
CA GLY A 417 17.78 22.34 7.30
C GLY A 417 18.57 21.25 8.02
N GLY A 418 19.18 21.54 9.18
CA GLY A 418 19.82 20.55 10.03
C GLY A 418 18.81 19.70 10.81
N LEU A 419 19.29 18.57 11.36
CA LEU A 419 18.47 17.69 12.17
C LEU A 419 18.55 18.03 13.67
N PRO A 420 17.47 17.80 14.43
CA PRO A 420 17.55 17.78 15.87
C PRO A 420 18.45 16.63 16.35
N GLU A 421 18.98 16.71 17.58
CA GLU A 421 19.94 15.74 18.13
C GLU A 421 19.49 14.26 18.10
N TRP A 422 18.18 14.04 18.07
CA TRP A 422 17.56 12.72 18.02
C TRP A 422 17.32 12.22 16.59
N GLY A 423 17.47 13.08 15.58
CA GLY A 423 17.26 12.79 14.16
C GLY A 423 18.37 11.91 13.60
N LYS A 424 18.36 10.63 13.96
CA LYS A 424 19.31 9.62 13.52
C LYS A 424 18.61 8.30 13.25
N ILE A 425 19.22 7.47 12.40
CA ILE A 425 18.71 6.15 12.04
C ILE A 425 18.46 5.31 13.31
N GLY A 426 17.33 4.61 13.37
CA GLY A 426 16.91 3.77 14.49
C GLY A 426 16.14 4.50 15.60
N THR A 427 16.08 5.84 15.58
CA THR A 427 15.20 6.59 16.49
C THR A 427 13.74 6.44 16.06
N TYR A 428 12.85 6.28 17.04
CA TYR A 428 11.41 6.23 16.83
C TYR A 428 10.79 7.61 17.01
N ILE A 429 10.01 8.05 16.03
CA ILE A 429 9.30 9.33 16.04
C ILE A 429 7.79 9.09 15.93
N MET A 430 7.02 10.01 16.49
CA MET A 430 5.57 10.02 16.46
C MET A 430 5.07 11.07 15.48
N VAL A 431 4.29 10.66 14.50
CA VAL A 431 3.62 11.54 13.52
C VAL A 431 2.14 11.15 13.49
N ASN A 432 1.23 12.11 13.62
CA ASN A 432 -0.22 11.83 13.63
C ASN A 432 -0.64 10.73 14.62
N ASN A 433 -0.08 10.78 15.84
CA ASN A 433 -0.27 9.82 16.92
C ASN A 433 0.14 8.37 16.59
N ALA A 434 1.01 8.16 15.60
CA ALA A 434 1.56 6.86 15.23
C ALA A 434 3.09 6.89 15.26
N TRP A 435 3.71 5.80 15.71
CA TRP A 435 5.16 5.68 15.87
C TRP A 435 5.82 5.02 14.65
N PHE A 436 6.93 5.62 14.22
CA PHE A 436 7.70 5.21 13.05
C PHE A 436 9.20 5.22 13.37
N GLU A 437 9.91 4.19 12.95
CA GLU A 437 11.37 4.16 13.02
C GLU A 437 11.96 4.93 11.84
N ILE A 438 12.94 5.81 12.11
CA ILE A 438 13.75 6.44 11.08
C ILE A 438 14.64 5.38 10.44
N LYS A 439 14.37 5.06 9.17
CA LYS A 439 15.09 4.02 8.43
C LYS A 439 16.32 4.54 7.72
N ASN A 440 16.29 5.78 7.31
CA ASN A 440 17.35 6.39 6.52
C ASN A 440 17.41 7.90 6.79
N VAL A 441 18.60 8.47 6.56
CA VAL A 441 18.86 9.91 6.66
C VAL A 441 19.73 10.30 5.47
N PHE A 442 19.30 11.28 4.68
CA PHE A 442 20.02 11.73 3.49
C PHE A 442 19.82 13.23 3.21
N PRO A 443 20.79 13.92 2.61
CA PRO A 443 20.64 15.33 2.24
C PRO A 443 19.78 15.50 0.98
N SER A 444 19.06 16.62 0.88
CA SER A 444 18.32 17.03 -0.32
C SER A 444 18.64 18.47 -0.69
N ASP A 445 19.16 18.66 -1.91
CA ASP A 445 19.48 20.00 -2.45
C ASP A 445 18.20 20.82 -2.70
N ASP A 446 17.16 20.20 -3.24
CA ASP A 446 15.87 20.85 -3.52
C ASP A 446 15.21 21.37 -2.24
N LYS A 447 15.28 20.57 -1.17
CA LYS A 447 14.73 20.97 0.14
C LYS A 447 15.71 21.81 0.94
N GLN A 448 17.00 21.84 0.58
CA GLN A 448 18.07 22.46 1.35
C GLN A 448 18.04 21.99 2.81
N ALA A 449 17.91 20.68 3.02
CA ALA A 449 17.75 20.07 4.34
C ALA A 449 18.18 18.60 4.33
N GLU A 450 18.49 18.09 5.52
CA GLU A 450 18.59 16.65 5.77
C GLU A 450 17.19 16.05 5.95
N ILE A 451 16.92 14.97 5.23
CA ILE A 451 15.63 14.27 5.20
C ILE A 451 15.71 13.00 6.04
N LEU A 452 14.76 12.83 6.94
CA LEU A 452 14.47 11.57 7.61
C LEU A 452 13.46 10.77 6.79
N GLU A 453 13.74 9.49 6.53
CA GLU A 453 12.83 8.59 5.81
C GLU A 453 12.18 7.59 6.76
N ILE A 454 10.87 7.44 6.62
CA ILE A 454 10.08 6.41 7.30
C ILE A 454 9.30 5.55 6.30
N GLU A 455 9.22 4.24 6.57
CA GLU A 455 8.51 3.27 5.72
C GLU A 455 6.99 3.31 5.91
N ALA A 456 6.38 4.43 5.58
CA ALA A 456 4.93 4.64 5.57
C ALA A 456 4.54 5.73 4.59
N SER A 457 3.32 5.67 4.06
CA SER A 457 2.71 6.75 3.28
C SER A 457 1.73 7.52 4.16
N ILE A 458 2.18 8.61 4.80
CA ILE A 458 1.37 9.36 5.77
C ILE A 458 0.60 10.51 5.13
N VAL A 459 1.18 11.15 4.11
CA VAL A 459 0.62 12.34 3.45
C VAL A 459 0.61 12.15 1.93
N GLN A 460 -0.30 12.83 1.24
CA GLN A 460 -0.40 12.80 -0.23
C GLN A 460 0.27 14.01 -0.90
N SER A 461 0.55 15.06 -0.12
CA SER A 461 1.22 16.27 -0.52
C SER A 461 2.03 16.81 0.65
N GLU A 462 2.97 17.70 0.37
CA GLU A 462 3.75 18.36 1.41
C GLU A 462 2.84 19.14 2.37
N SER A 463 3.08 18.98 3.66
CA SER A 463 2.31 19.61 4.74
C SER A 463 3.19 19.77 5.98
N ILE A 464 2.77 20.64 6.90
CA ILE A 464 3.42 20.78 8.21
C ILE A 464 2.69 19.89 9.19
N GLU A 465 3.43 18.98 9.83
CA GLU A 465 2.90 18.06 10.82
C GLU A 465 3.71 18.13 12.11
N ARG A 466 3.05 17.83 13.23
CA ARG A 466 3.74 17.76 14.53
C ARG A 466 4.45 16.42 14.67
N VAL A 467 5.77 16.47 14.81
CA VAL A 467 6.62 15.30 15.06
C VAL A 467 7.04 15.28 16.52
N GLY A 468 6.61 14.25 17.24
CA GLY A 468 7.03 13.95 18.60
C GLY A 468 8.13 12.89 18.64
N VAL A 469 8.92 12.86 19.70
CA VAL A 469 9.93 11.83 19.93
C VAL A 469 10.10 11.60 21.42
N ILE A 470 10.43 10.37 21.78
CA ILE A 470 10.96 10.02 23.09
C ILE A 470 12.24 9.24 22.86
N TYR A 471 13.35 9.74 23.39
CA TYR A 471 14.67 9.19 23.10
C TYR A 471 15.58 9.23 24.33
N ASN A 472 16.64 8.44 24.24
CA ASN A 472 17.71 8.41 25.22
C ASN A 472 18.99 8.98 24.58
N ARG A 473 19.67 9.90 25.26
CA ARG A 473 21.05 10.30 24.94
C ARG A 473 22.06 9.25 25.40
N ASP A 474 21.77 8.59 26.52
CA ASP A 474 22.56 7.53 27.12
C ASP A 474 21.63 6.51 27.81
N THR A 475 22.15 5.33 28.11
CA THR A 475 21.45 4.23 28.79
C THR A 475 21.25 4.46 30.30
N VAL A 476 22.03 5.38 30.90
CA VAL A 476 22.08 5.68 32.34
C VAL A 476 22.04 7.19 32.62
N ASN A 477 21.51 7.57 33.79
CA ASN A 477 21.63 8.92 34.33
C ASN A 477 22.76 8.98 35.37
N VAL A 478 23.43 10.13 35.50
CA VAL A 478 24.40 10.41 36.56
C VAL A 478 23.65 10.95 37.78
N TYR A 479 24.02 10.46 38.94
CA TYR A 479 23.51 10.88 40.24
C TYR A 479 24.67 11.21 41.16
N GLU A 480 24.43 12.07 42.13
CA GLU A 480 25.39 12.45 43.17
C GLU A 480 24.69 12.44 44.52
N PHE A 481 25.39 12.02 45.56
CA PHE A 481 24.98 12.22 46.95
C PHE A 481 26.18 12.72 47.74
N LYS A 482 25.90 13.32 48.89
CA LYS A 482 26.91 13.89 49.76
C LYS A 482 26.97 13.15 51.08
N THR A 483 28.19 12.96 51.59
CA THR A 483 28.45 12.33 52.89
C THR A 483 28.99 13.40 53.84
N ASP A 484 28.13 13.92 54.71
CA ASP A 484 28.52 14.86 55.77
C ASP A 484 29.25 14.09 56.88
N MET A 485 30.56 14.35 57.02
CA MET A 485 31.40 13.67 57.99
C MET A 485 31.11 14.09 59.43
N GLY A 486 30.39 15.20 59.64
CA GLY A 486 29.85 15.60 60.93
C GLY A 486 28.89 14.57 61.55
N LEU A 487 28.32 13.66 60.74
CA LEU A 487 27.46 12.57 61.23
C LEU A 487 28.22 11.48 61.99
N PHE A 488 29.54 11.40 61.85
CA PHE A 488 30.38 10.28 62.33
C PHE A 488 31.45 10.72 63.33
N LEU A 489 31.27 11.87 63.99
CA LEU A 489 32.31 12.49 64.84
C LEU A 489 32.84 11.62 65.98
N ASN A 490 32.04 10.66 66.44
CA ASN A 490 32.38 9.75 67.54
C ASN A 490 32.57 8.30 67.07
N ASP A 491 32.62 8.09 65.76
CA ASP A 491 32.68 6.77 65.14
C ASP A 491 34.09 6.53 64.58
N ASP A 492 34.71 5.43 64.99
CA ASP A 492 36.01 5.00 64.46
C ASP A 492 35.88 4.39 63.03
N TYR A 493 34.64 4.13 62.58
CA TYR A 493 34.31 3.69 61.22
C TYR A 493 32.84 3.96 60.89
N PHE A 494 32.52 4.10 59.60
CA PHE A 494 31.16 4.21 59.09
C PHE A 494 31.00 3.38 57.80
N VAL A 495 29.75 3.08 57.42
CA VAL A 495 29.45 2.35 56.18
C VAL A 495 28.42 3.12 55.35
N ILE A 496 28.72 3.32 54.07
CA ILE A 496 27.77 3.73 53.04
C ILE A 496 27.19 2.47 52.42
N ALA A 497 25.88 2.24 52.58
CA ALA A 497 25.15 1.18 51.94
C ALA A 497 24.29 1.75 50.80
N ILE A 498 24.45 1.17 49.60
CA ILE A 498 23.68 1.52 48.40
C ILE A 498 22.88 0.29 48.00
N THR A 499 21.57 0.41 47.98
CA THR A 499 20.64 -0.64 47.52
C THR A 499 19.88 -0.13 46.30
N ALA A 500 19.99 -0.83 45.19
CA ALA A 500 19.27 -0.51 43.96
C ALA A 500 18.30 -1.65 43.60
N ASN A 501 17.03 -1.30 43.40
CA ASN A 501 15.93 -2.23 43.17
C ASN A 501 15.25 -1.98 41.83
N ASP A 502 15.03 -3.04 41.07
CA ASP A 502 14.27 -3.02 39.83
C ASP A 502 13.55 -4.37 39.64
N PRO A 503 12.26 -4.41 39.26
CA PRO A 503 11.53 -5.68 39.06
C PRO A 503 12.16 -6.59 37.99
N ARG A 504 13.00 -6.04 37.11
CA ARG A 504 13.57 -6.75 35.95
C ARG A 504 14.82 -7.57 36.29
N VAL A 505 15.51 -7.27 37.39
CA VAL A 505 16.77 -7.93 37.78
C VAL A 505 16.86 -8.08 39.31
N PRO A 506 17.72 -8.99 39.82
CA PRO A 506 17.96 -9.08 41.26
C PRO A 506 18.41 -7.75 41.86
N THR A 507 18.02 -7.52 43.11
CA THR A 507 18.47 -6.37 43.90
C THR A 507 20.00 -6.30 43.93
N LEU A 508 20.51 -5.10 43.70
CA LEU A 508 21.93 -4.81 43.78
C LEU A 508 22.24 -4.13 45.11
N ASP A 509 23.12 -4.76 45.90
CA ASP A 509 23.66 -4.18 47.13
C ASP A 509 25.16 -3.90 47.00
N ARG A 510 25.56 -2.68 47.37
CA ARG A 510 26.96 -2.25 47.51
C ARG A 510 27.19 -1.63 48.88
N LYS A 511 28.37 -1.85 49.45
CA LYS A 511 28.77 -1.25 50.73
C LYS A 511 30.16 -0.61 50.63
N SER A 512 30.40 0.48 51.33
CA SER A 512 31.76 0.95 51.63
C SER A 512 32.37 0.13 52.76
N GLY A 513 33.70 0.16 52.89
CA GLY A 513 34.43 -0.67 53.86
C GLY A 513 34.16 -0.28 55.30
N GLY A 514 34.12 -1.29 56.19
CA GLY A 514 34.14 -1.15 57.65
C GLY A 514 33.23 -2.12 58.40
N GLU A 515 33.63 -3.38 58.60
CA GLU A 515 33.19 -4.13 59.80
C GLU A 515 34.32 -4.06 60.81
N GLY A 516 34.15 -3.28 61.87
CA GLY A 516 35.06 -3.30 63.02
C GLY A 516 34.98 -4.65 63.72
N LYS A 517 35.89 -5.58 63.40
CA LYS A 517 36.17 -6.69 64.31
C LYS A 517 37.03 -6.15 65.45
N ARG A 518 36.44 -6.12 66.65
CA ARG A 518 37.16 -6.00 67.91
C ARG A 518 38.24 -7.09 67.93
N GLY A 519 39.50 -6.70 67.76
CA GLY A 519 40.62 -7.54 68.15
C GLY A 519 40.68 -7.47 69.67
N ASP A 520 40.06 -8.43 70.35
CA ASP A 520 40.45 -8.75 71.72
C ASP A 520 41.92 -9.19 71.65
N LEU A 521 42.85 -8.27 71.91
CA LEU A 521 44.18 -8.65 72.41
C LEU A 521 44.03 -8.97 73.90
N GLY A 522 43.34 -10.07 74.16
CA GLY A 522 43.46 -10.82 75.39
C GLY A 522 44.73 -11.67 75.30
N GLY A 523 45.72 -11.32 76.12
CA GLY A 523 46.72 -12.23 76.70
C GLY A 523 47.52 -13.14 75.76
N ARG A 524 48.79 -12.77 75.58
CA ARG A 524 49.91 -13.53 76.16
C ARG A 524 51.14 -12.67 76.30
#